data_AF-A0A522GK49-F1
#
_entry.id   AF-A0A522GK49-F1
#
_cell.length_a   1.000
_cell.length_b   1.000
_cell.length_c   1.000
_cell.angle_alpha   90.00
_cell.angle_beta   90.00
_cell.angle_gamma   90.00
#
_symmetry.space_group_name_H-M   'P 1'
#
loop_
_entity.id
_entity.type
_entity.pdbx_description
1 polymer ?
#
loop_
_entity_poly.entity_id
_entity_poly.type
_entity_poly.pdbx_seq_one_letter_code
_entity_poly.pdbx_strand_id
1 'polypeptide(L)'
;MIPRLIHQTWINKAIPAPLAAYVETWRRLHPDWQYRLWTDADLADLVESRFPEYSDIYRSYPLPIMRADFGRYLILKAFGGVYADLDAEALAPFDPLLASSVPIFAEEPASHTQLEFVQRRGFDRIVSNAVIASPPGHPFWDVLLNLLRRCRTATNPLDATGPFVLTAAIESFSSLEKPIVFPAEVFSPFDKFGAAVRGSSEDATILAHHHWMGSWYKAASPPAVSSLTSNVRSSPEEQFLCSIDKQALAAPRDDNRNVLIAVPVLNAGGTLDALFTSILRLRYPREAISIAFLDGRSSDASLPKLQDFKKRHGADFRRISVMCRKHASVEDTPRWSPAIQRRRRAAIARARNFLIRNALKDEAWVLWIDADIIDFPANVLEELLAAKARIAHPNAVRAWGGPSMDLNGWVTERQLGEAAMSRWMRDGLYQPPVGYQRLYLSDLRYRDNVSLDSVGGTMLLVDAAIHRAGLVFPARPYRHLIETEAFAAAAHDLGIEMIGLPNLEILHAPT
;
A
#
# COMPACT_ATOMS: atom_id res chain seq x y z
N MET A 1 -32.76 -13.45 -4.28
CA MET A 1 -33.44 -12.51 -5.18
C MET A 1 -33.23 -11.10 -4.68
N ILE A 2 -33.07 -10.16 -5.60
CA ILE A 2 -32.85 -8.74 -5.30
C ILE A 2 -34.22 -8.09 -5.04
N PRO A 3 -34.43 -7.40 -3.90
CA PRO A 3 -35.67 -6.67 -3.63
C PRO A 3 -35.89 -5.47 -4.55
N ARG A 4 -37.17 -5.08 -4.76
CA ARG A 4 -37.57 -3.85 -5.48
C ARG A 4 -37.39 -2.59 -4.62
N LEU A 5 -36.16 -2.35 -4.21
CA LEU A 5 -35.75 -1.21 -3.40
C LEU A 5 -34.69 -0.41 -4.15
N ILE A 6 -34.84 0.91 -4.19
CA ILE A 6 -33.84 1.84 -4.73
C ILE A 6 -33.26 2.63 -3.56
N HIS A 7 -31.93 2.64 -3.48
CA HIS A 7 -31.17 3.32 -2.44
C HIS A 7 -30.23 4.34 -3.08
N GLN A 8 -30.28 5.58 -2.61
CA GLN A 8 -29.29 6.61 -2.93
C GLN A 8 -28.85 7.30 -1.65
N THR A 9 -27.63 7.83 -1.62
CA THR A 9 -27.09 8.54 -0.45
C THR A 9 -26.76 9.98 -0.79
N TRP A 10 -27.03 10.89 0.15
CA TRP A 10 -26.61 12.29 0.04
C TRP A 10 -26.34 12.87 1.43
N ILE A 11 -25.65 14.01 1.48
CA ILE A 11 -25.32 14.67 2.74
C ILE A 11 -26.60 14.98 3.55
N ASN A 12 -27.67 15.40 2.87
CA ASN A 12 -28.97 15.71 3.46
C ASN A 12 -30.11 15.58 2.43
N LYS A 13 -31.31 16.09 2.73
CA LYS A 13 -32.47 16.01 1.81
C LYS A 13 -32.46 17.04 0.68
N ALA A 14 -31.58 18.03 0.70
CA ALA A 14 -31.48 19.07 -0.31
C ALA A 14 -30.55 18.62 -1.45
N ILE A 15 -31.13 17.98 -2.47
CA ILE A 15 -30.43 17.53 -3.67
C ILE A 15 -30.32 18.69 -4.67
N PRO A 16 -29.13 19.02 -5.20
CA PRO A 16 -28.96 20.00 -6.28
C PRO A 16 -29.75 19.62 -7.54
N ALA A 17 -30.27 20.63 -8.25
CA ALA A 17 -31.15 20.41 -9.41
C ALA A 17 -30.57 19.48 -10.50
N PRO A 18 -29.28 19.57 -10.90
CA PRO A 18 -28.71 18.62 -11.87
C PRO A 18 -28.76 17.16 -11.41
N LEU A 19 -28.49 16.90 -10.13
CA LEU A 19 -28.55 15.54 -9.55
C LEU A 19 -30.00 15.08 -9.39
N ALA A 20 -30.91 15.97 -9.02
CA ALA A 20 -32.33 15.65 -8.88
C ALA A 20 -32.94 15.13 -10.19
N ALA A 21 -32.48 15.64 -11.34
CA ALA A 21 -32.92 15.12 -12.64
C ALA A 21 -32.58 13.64 -12.82
N TYR A 22 -31.39 13.21 -12.41
CA TYR A 22 -30.98 11.80 -12.46
C TYR A 22 -31.77 10.95 -11.46
N VAL A 23 -32.02 11.43 -10.25
CA VAL A 23 -32.88 10.75 -9.26
C VAL A 23 -34.27 10.45 -9.83
N GLU A 24 -34.87 11.40 -10.54
CA GLU A 24 -36.22 11.23 -11.11
C GLU A 24 -36.25 10.17 -12.22
N THR A 25 -35.14 9.90 -12.92
CA THR A 25 -35.07 8.79 -13.90
C THR A 25 -35.30 7.43 -13.22
N TRP A 26 -34.70 7.21 -12.06
CA TRP A 26 -34.89 5.98 -11.27
C TRP A 26 -36.34 5.79 -10.85
N ARG A 27 -36.99 6.84 -10.37
CA ARG A 27 -38.40 6.80 -9.94
C ARG A 27 -39.35 6.58 -11.11
N ARG A 28 -39.12 7.27 -12.23
CA ARG A 28 -39.95 7.18 -13.43
C ARG A 28 -39.87 5.81 -14.09
N LEU A 29 -38.69 5.20 -14.14
CA LEU A 29 -38.50 3.87 -14.74
C LEU A 29 -38.91 2.72 -13.82
N HIS A 30 -39.06 2.97 -12.51
CA HIS A 30 -39.40 1.96 -11.51
C HIS A 30 -40.56 2.42 -10.60
N PRO A 31 -41.74 2.72 -11.15
CA PRO A 31 -42.86 3.31 -10.38
C PRO A 31 -43.37 2.38 -9.26
N ASP A 32 -43.20 1.07 -9.41
CA ASP A 32 -43.63 0.07 -8.43
C ASP A 32 -42.55 -0.28 -7.39
N TRP A 33 -41.39 0.36 -7.44
CA TRP A 33 -40.28 0.11 -6.51
C TRP A 33 -40.28 1.14 -5.39
N GLN A 34 -39.84 0.74 -4.20
CA GLN A 34 -39.71 1.68 -3.08
C GLN A 34 -38.40 2.45 -3.21
N TYR A 35 -38.48 3.77 -3.14
CA TYR A 35 -37.32 4.66 -3.17
C TYR A 35 -36.96 5.13 -1.76
N ARG A 36 -35.67 5.06 -1.41
CA ARG A 36 -35.15 5.65 -0.16
C ARG A 36 -33.86 6.43 -0.42
N LEU A 37 -33.91 7.72 -0.08
CA LEU A 37 -32.72 8.56 0.11
C LEU A 37 -32.22 8.39 1.54
N TRP A 38 -30.93 8.11 1.70
CA TRP A 38 -30.23 8.01 2.97
C TRP A 38 -29.36 9.25 3.17
N THR A 39 -29.59 9.98 4.25
CA THR A 39 -28.74 11.11 4.65
C THR A 39 -27.53 10.65 5.46
N ASP A 40 -26.52 11.50 5.64
CA ASP A 40 -25.39 11.21 6.55
C ASP A 40 -25.87 10.83 7.97
N ALA A 41 -26.95 11.46 8.45
CA ALA A 41 -27.59 11.13 9.72
C ALA A 41 -28.24 9.75 9.70
N ASP A 42 -28.98 9.42 8.64
CA ASP A 42 -29.60 8.09 8.50
C ASP A 42 -28.54 6.97 8.40
N LEU A 43 -27.39 7.24 7.77
CA LEU A 43 -26.28 6.30 7.69
C LEU A 43 -25.63 6.09 9.06
N ALA A 44 -25.41 7.16 9.83
CA ALA A 44 -24.92 7.04 11.20
C ALA A 44 -25.90 6.21 12.05
N ASP A 45 -27.20 6.50 11.98
CA ASP A 45 -28.23 5.75 12.72
C ASP A 45 -28.29 4.28 12.28
N LEU A 46 -28.12 3.98 10.99
CA LEU A 46 -28.05 2.61 10.48
C LEU A 46 -26.88 1.84 11.12
N VAL A 47 -25.70 2.46 11.20
CA VAL A 47 -24.51 1.87 11.80
C VAL A 47 -24.77 1.61 13.28
N GLU A 48 -25.20 2.61 14.05
CA GLU A 48 -25.40 2.44 15.50
C GLU A 48 -26.50 1.43 15.84
N SER A 49 -27.58 1.40 15.07
CA SER A 49 -28.75 0.56 15.38
C SER A 49 -28.63 -0.88 14.90
N ARG A 50 -27.97 -1.11 13.76
CA ARG A 50 -27.96 -2.43 13.10
C ARG A 50 -26.57 -3.06 12.98
N PHE A 51 -25.52 -2.25 13.04
CA PHE A 51 -24.14 -2.71 12.90
C PHE A 51 -23.17 -2.03 13.90
N PRO A 52 -23.48 -2.05 15.22
CA PRO A 52 -22.71 -1.34 16.23
C PRO A 52 -21.23 -1.79 16.28
N GLU A 53 -20.92 -3.00 15.81
CA GLU A 53 -19.55 -3.50 15.68
C GLU A 53 -18.68 -2.69 14.69
N TYR A 54 -19.30 -1.91 13.79
CA TYR A 54 -18.60 -1.05 12.85
C TYR A 54 -18.62 0.44 13.23
N SER A 55 -19.26 0.85 14.33
CA SER A 55 -19.38 2.26 14.73
C SER A 55 -18.02 2.96 14.85
N ASP A 56 -17.04 2.31 15.48
CA ASP A 56 -15.70 2.90 15.66
C ASP A 56 -14.98 3.12 14.34
N ILE A 57 -15.08 2.16 13.42
CA ILE A 57 -14.45 2.25 12.09
C ILE A 57 -15.15 3.33 11.27
N TYR A 58 -16.49 3.32 11.24
CA TYR A 58 -17.29 4.30 10.51
C TYR A 58 -16.96 5.75 10.94
N ARG A 59 -16.86 5.99 12.26
CA ARG A 59 -16.51 7.30 12.81
C ARG A 59 -15.04 7.68 12.58
N SER A 60 -14.14 6.70 12.41
CA SER A 60 -12.71 6.96 12.18
C SER A 60 -12.41 7.49 10.78
N TYR A 61 -13.30 7.28 9.80
CA TYR A 61 -13.08 7.77 8.44
C TYR A 61 -13.09 9.31 8.39
N PRO A 62 -12.00 9.95 7.92
CA PRO A 62 -11.89 11.40 7.94
C PRO A 62 -12.81 12.09 6.92
N LEU A 63 -13.05 11.45 5.77
CA LEU A 63 -13.78 12.04 4.66
C LEU A 63 -15.25 11.56 4.63
N PRO A 64 -16.24 12.45 4.40
CA PRO A 64 -17.64 12.06 4.27
C PRO A 64 -17.90 11.01 3.20
N ILE A 65 -17.20 11.09 2.07
CA ILE A 65 -17.34 10.10 0.98
C ILE A 65 -17.00 8.68 1.44
N MET A 66 -16.00 8.52 2.31
CA MET A 66 -15.65 7.20 2.84
C MET A 66 -16.78 6.61 3.70
N ARG A 67 -17.47 7.47 4.46
CA ARG A 67 -18.64 7.07 5.25
C ARG A 67 -19.84 6.74 4.35
N ALA A 68 -20.05 7.49 3.27
CA ALA A 68 -21.08 7.17 2.28
C ALA A 68 -20.81 5.83 1.58
N ASP A 69 -19.56 5.57 1.18
CA ASP A 69 -19.11 4.29 0.61
C ASP A 69 -19.29 3.13 1.60
N PHE A 70 -18.93 3.31 2.87
CA PHE A 70 -19.17 2.29 3.88
C PHE A 70 -20.68 2.04 4.09
N GLY A 71 -21.46 3.11 4.15
CA GLY A 71 -22.90 3.10 4.35
C GLY A 71 -23.65 2.37 3.22
N ARG A 72 -23.31 2.60 1.95
CA ARG A 72 -23.96 1.92 0.81
C ARG A 72 -23.79 0.40 0.89
N TYR A 73 -22.63 -0.10 1.31
CA TYR A 73 -22.40 -1.54 1.48
C TYR A 73 -23.22 -2.11 2.64
N LEU A 74 -23.32 -1.38 3.76
CA LEU A 74 -24.18 -1.78 4.86
C LEU A 74 -25.65 -1.80 4.44
N ILE A 75 -26.13 -0.80 3.71
CA ILE A 75 -27.50 -0.77 3.17
C ILE A 75 -27.77 -2.04 2.35
N LEU A 76 -26.91 -2.37 1.39
CA LEU A 76 -27.08 -3.54 0.53
C LEU A 76 -26.98 -4.86 1.30
N LYS A 77 -26.07 -4.96 2.29
CA LYS A 77 -26.00 -6.12 3.19
C LYS A 77 -27.32 -6.30 3.95
N ALA A 78 -27.90 -5.21 4.44
CA ALA A 78 -29.03 -5.25 5.36
C ALA A 78 -30.39 -5.39 4.68
N PHE A 79 -30.56 -4.74 3.53
CA PHE A 79 -31.84 -4.60 2.83
C PHE A 79 -31.82 -5.17 1.41
N GLY A 80 -30.65 -5.37 0.81
CA GLY A 80 -30.52 -5.67 -0.61
C GLY A 80 -30.99 -4.48 -1.47
N GLY A 81 -31.45 -4.78 -2.68
CA GLY A 81 -31.99 -3.79 -3.61
C GLY A 81 -30.94 -3.29 -4.59
N VAL A 82 -31.24 -2.15 -5.21
CA VAL A 82 -30.35 -1.43 -6.12
C VAL A 82 -29.88 -0.15 -5.43
N TYR A 83 -28.57 -0.01 -5.29
CA TYR A 83 -27.92 1.23 -4.92
C TYR A 83 -27.44 1.96 -6.17
N ALA A 84 -27.60 3.28 -6.19
CA ALA A 84 -27.04 4.15 -7.22
C ALA A 84 -26.52 5.47 -6.62
N ASP A 85 -25.33 5.92 -7.03
CA ASP A 85 -24.86 7.27 -6.77
C ASP A 85 -25.84 8.30 -7.37
N LEU A 86 -25.89 9.52 -6.82
CA LEU A 86 -26.82 10.55 -7.29
C LEU A 86 -26.54 11.03 -8.73
N ASP A 87 -25.30 10.88 -9.19
CA ASP A 87 -24.88 11.18 -10.56
C ASP A 87 -24.93 9.94 -11.48
N ALA A 88 -25.61 8.87 -11.06
CA ALA A 88 -25.98 7.77 -11.94
C ALA A 88 -27.42 7.96 -12.45
N GLU A 89 -27.57 8.00 -13.76
CA GLU A 89 -28.85 8.08 -14.48
C GLU A 89 -29.35 6.69 -14.85
N ALA A 90 -30.61 6.37 -14.59
CA ALA A 90 -31.22 5.14 -15.09
C ALA A 90 -31.70 5.34 -16.54
N LEU A 91 -31.28 4.45 -17.42
CA LEU A 91 -31.61 4.48 -18.85
C LEU A 91 -32.62 3.38 -19.23
N ALA A 92 -32.69 2.30 -18.46
CA ALA A 92 -33.66 1.22 -18.64
C ALA A 92 -34.07 0.60 -17.29
N PRO A 93 -35.18 -0.18 -17.24
CA PRO A 93 -35.60 -0.89 -16.03
C PRO A 93 -34.60 -1.96 -15.58
N PHE A 94 -34.39 -2.05 -14.26
CA PHE A 94 -33.51 -3.03 -13.60
C PHE A 94 -34.22 -4.34 -13.26
N ASP A 95 -35.50 -4.50 -13.62
CA ASP A 95 -36.29 -5.73 -13.42
C ASP A 95 -35.58 -7.02 -13.86
N PRO A 96 -34.82 -7.07 -14.98
CA PRO A 96 -34.08 -8.26 -15.38
C PRO A 96 -33.05 -8.74 -14.34
N LEU A 97 -32.56 -7.86 -13.48
CA LEU A 97 -31.57 -8.19 -12.45
C LEU A 97 -32.19 -8.84 -11.21
N LEU A 98 -33.51 -8.70 -11.01
CA LEU A 98 -34.19 -9.07 -9.76
C LEU A 98 -34.10 -10.56 -9.42
N ALA A 99 -34.03 -11.41 -10.45
CA ALA A 99 -33.93 -12.86 -10.30
C ALA A 99 -32.61 -13.32 -9.67
N SER A 100 -31.57 -12.49 -9.67
CA SER A 100 -30.26 -12.87 -9.16
C SER A 100 -30.27 -13.22 -7.66
N SER A 101 -29.54 -14.28 -7.32
CA SER A 101 -29.23 -14.68 -5.95
C SER A 101 -27.87 -14.18 -5.47
N VAL A 102 -27.13 -13.45 -6.30
CA VAL A 102 -25.79 -12.90 -6.00
C VAL A 102 -25.73 -11.40 -6.30
N PRO A 103 -24.81 -10.65 -5.67
CA PRO A 103 -24.56 -9.26 -6.02
C PRO A 103 -24.14 -9.09 -7.48
N ILE A 104 -24.53 -7.97 -8.08
CA ILE A 104 -24.23 -7.58 -9.45
C ILE A 104 -23.57 -6.22 -9.43
N PHE A 105 -22.45 -6.13 -10.14
CA PHE A 105 -21.66 -4.94 -10.37
C PHE A 105 -21.42 -4.74 -11.87
N ALA A 106 -20.75 -3.66 -12.23
CA ALA A 106 -20.08 -3.51 -13.52
C ALA A 106 -18.64 -3.05 -13.35
N GLU A 107 -17.79 -3.34 -14.33
CA GLU A 107 -16.45 -2.79 -14.39
C GLU A 107 -16.49 -1.27 -14.61
N GLU A 108 -15.45 -0.56 -14.18
CA GLU A 108 -15.20 0.78 -14.68
C GLU A 108 -14.58 0.71 -16.10
N PRO A 109 -14.71 1.79 -16.90
CA PRO A 109 -14.13 1.84 -18.24
C PRO A 109 -12.62 1.56 -18.24
N ALA A 110 -12.15 0.83 -19.26
CA ALA A 110 -10.73 0.44 -19.39
C ALA A 110 -9.76 1.63 -19.46
N SER A 111 -10.21 2.83 -19.86
CA SER A 111 -9.40 4.05 -19.81
C SER A 111 -9.01 4.43 -18.37
N HIS A 112 -9.75 3.98 -17.36
CA HIS A 112 -9.42 4.23 -15.96
C HIS A 112 -8.25 3.36 -15.48
N THR A 113 -8.10 2.13 -15.97
CA THR A 113 -6.98 1.25 -15.59
C THR A 113 -5.64 1.69 -16.20
N GLN A 114 -5.68 2.52 -17.24
CA GLN A 114 -4.49 3.12 -17.85
C GLN A 114 -3.89 4.27 -17.04
N LEU A 115 -4.57 4.72 -15.97
CA LEU A 115 -4.06 5.80 -15.14
C LEU A 115 -2.90 5.31 -14.29
N GLU A 116 -1.81 6.09 -14.26
CA GLU A 116 -0.56 5.72 -13.59
C GLU A 116 -0.79 5.33 -12.12
N PHE A 117 -1.62 6.08 -11.38
CA PHE A 117 -1.90 5.77 -9.98
C PHE A 117 -2.68 4.47 -9.78
N VAL A 118 -3.43 4.01 -10.79
CA VAL A 118 -4.12 2.71 -10.78
C VAL A 118 -3.13 1.58 -11.05
N GLN A 119 -2.29 1.74 -12.09
CA GLN A 119 -1.26 0.75 -12.44
C GLN A 119 -0.27 0.52 -11.29
N ARG A 120 0.10 1.58 -10.56
CA ARG A 120 0.95 1.50 -9.35
C ARG A 120 0.37 0.61 -8.24
N ARG A 121 -0.96 0.40 -8.22
CA ARG A 121 -1.66 -0.51 -7.29
C ARG A 121 -1.93 -1.90 -7.89
N GLY A 122 -1.47 -2.15 -9.11
CA GLY A 122 -1.55 -3.44 -9.80
C GLY A 122 -2.97 -3.85 -10.25
N PHE A 123 -3.85 -2.88 -10.53
CA PHE A 123 -5.20 -3.19 -11.03
C PHE A 123 -5.22 -3.29 -12.55
N ASP A 124 -5.56 -4.47 -13.07
CA ASP A 124 -5.84 -4.69 -14.50
C ASP A 124 -7.31 -4.42 -14.84
N ARG A 125 -8.18 -4.41 -13.83
CA ARG A 125 -9.58 -4.03 -13.89
C ARG A 125 -9.98 -3.27 -12.64
N ILE A 126 -11.07 -2.53 -12.72
CA ILE A 126 -11.70 -1.88 -11.56
C ILE A 126 -13.18 -2.23 -11.61
N VAL A 127 -13.78 -2.57 -10.48
CA VAL A 127 -15.22 -2.73 -10.33
C VAL A 127 -15.81 -1.46 -9.72
N SER A 128 -16.82 -0.91 -10.38
CA SER A 128 -17.48 0.31 -9.92
C SER A 128 -18.33 0.04 -8.68
N ASN A 129 -18.28 0.97 -7.73
CA ASN A 129 -19.18 1.01 -6.58
C ASN A 129 -20.34 2.01 -6.74
N ALA A 130 -20.53 2.56 -7.96
CA ALA A 130 -21.51 3.61 -8.22
C ALA A 130 -22.93 3.06 -8.44
N VAL A 131 -23.07 1.91 -9.09
CA VAL A 131 -24.36 1.21 -9.27
C VAL A 131 -24.18 -0.25 -8.90
N ILE A 132 -24.98 -0.74 -7.95
CA ILE A 132 -24.86 -2.09 -7.39
C ILE A 132 -26.25 -2.66 -7.18
N ALA A 133 -26.50 -3.89 -7.63
CA ALA A 133 -27.72 -4.61 -7.31
C ALA A 133 -27.38 -5.83 -6.44
N SER A 134 -28.08 -6.05 -5.33
CA SER A 134 -27.76 -7.15 -4.42
C SER A 134 -28.97 -7.76 -3.72
N PRO A 135 -29.01 -9.09 -3.52
CA PRO A 135 -29.86 -9.66 -2.48
C PRO A 135 -29.35 -9.23 -1.09
N PRO A 136 -30.22 -9.16 -0.07
CA PRO A 136 -29.78 -8.95 1.31
C PRO A 136 -29.00 -10.16 1.82
N GLY A 137 -28.08 -9.95 2.77
CA GLY A 137 -27.43 -11.02 3.53
C GLY A 137 -26.38 -11.85 2.78
N HIS A 138 -26.00 -11.49 1.56
CA HIS A 138 -24.99 -12.25 0.82
C HIS A 138 -23.61 -12.20 1.51
N PRO A 139 -22.88 -13.34 1.64
CA PRO A 139 -21.62 -13.41 2.39
C PRO A 139 -20.46 -12.60 1.78
N PHE A 140 -20.55 -12.21 0.51
CA PHE A 140 -19.62 -11.25 -0.11
C PHE A 140 -19.42 -9.99 0.73
N TRP A 141 -20.50 -9.48 1.33
CA TRP A 141 -20.43 -8.25 2.11
C TRP A 141 -19.53 -8.39 3.34
N ASP A 142 -19.44 -9.59 3.95
CA ASP A 142 -18.55 -9.82 5.10
C ASP A 142 -17.07 -9.81 4.69
N VAL A 143 -16.77 -10.33 3.48
CA VAL A 143 -15.41 -10.27 2.91
C VAL A 143 -15.00 -8.83 2.66
N LEU A 144 -15.89 -8.04 2.02
CA LEU A 144 -15.64 -6.62 1.79
C LEU A 144 -15.46 -5.87 3.11
N LEU A 145 -16.40 -5.98 4.05
CA LEU A 145 -16.34 -5.26 5.34
C LEU A 145 -15.08 -5.61 6.14
N ASN A 146 -14.60 -6.86 6.09
CA ASN A 146 -13.34 -7.23 6.73
C ASN A 146 -12.12 -6.58 6.04
N LEU A 147 -12.12 -6.44 4.71
CA LEU A 147 -11.08 -5.68 4.00
C LEU A 147 -11.12 -4.19 4.33
N LEU A 148 -12.31 -3.57 4.39
CA LEU A 148 -12.47 -2.17 4.82
C LEU A 148 -11.85 -1.96 6.22
N ARG A 149 -12.11 -2.88 7.15
CA ARG A 149 -11.52 -2.84 8.50
C ARG A 149 -9.99 -2.92 8.47
N ARG A 150 -9.42 -3.75 7.60
CA ARG A 150 -7.95 -3.92 7.46
C ARG A 150 -7.29 -2.68 6.83
N CYS A 151 -7.99 -2.00 5.93
CA CYS A 151 -7.52 -0.81 5.22
C CYS A 151 -7.98 0.53 5.84
N ARG A 152 -8.54 0.51 7.07
CA ARG A 152 -9.09 1.71 7.74
C ARG A 152 -8.13 2.89 7.92
N THR A 153 -6.82 2.65 7.77
CA THR A 153 -5.78 3.70 7.86
C THR A 153 -5.56 4.45 6.55
N ALA A 154 -6.07 3.91 5.43
CA ALA A 154 -5.92 4.50 4.12
C ALA A 154 -6.57 5.89 4.07
N THR A 155 -5.81 6.88 3.61
CA THR A 155 -6.28 8.27 3.51
C THR A 155 -6.98 8.57 2.18
N ASN A 156 -6.74 7.75 1.15
CA ASN A 156 -7.42 7.86 -0.14
C ASN A 156 -8.75 7.08 -0.11
N PRO A 157 -9.90 7.72 -0.44
CA PRO A 157 -11.19 7.03 -0.51
C PRO A 157 -11.21 5.79 -1.39
N LEU A 158 -10.51 5.79 -2.53
CA LEU A 158 -10.48 4.67 -3.47
C LEU A 158 -9.93 3.40 -2.82
N ASP A 159 -8.88 3.56 -2.00
CA ASP A 159 -8.20 2.50 -1.27
C ASP A 159 -8.93 2.10 0.03
N ALA A 160 -9.52 3.08 0.74
CA ALA A 160 -10.14 2.86 2.05
C ALA A 160 -11.51 2.19 1.95
N THR A 161 -12.35 2.65 1.03
CA THR A 161 -13.79 2.32 0.97
C THR A 161 -14.34 2.22 -0.44
N GLY A 162 -13.63 2.76 -1.41
CA GLY A 162 -14.08 2.92 -2.78
C GLY A 162 -13.79 1.71 -3.68
N PRO A 163 -13.65 1.95 -4.98
CA PRO A 163 -13.62 0.86 -5.97
C PRO A 163 -12.37 -0.04 -5.88
N PHE A 164 -11.23 0.39 -5.34
CA PHE A 164 -10.03 -0.48 -5.29
C PHE A 164 -10.20 -1.61 -4.26
N VAL A 165 -10.62 -1.29 -3.04
CA VAL A 165 -10.89 -2.31 -2.03
C VAL A 165 -12.09 -3.19 -2.40
N LEU A 166 -13.10 -2.62 -3.07
CA LEU A 166 -14.21 -3.40 -3.65
C LEU A 166 -13.72 -4.41 -4.68
N THR A 167 -12.87 -3.97 -5.62
CA THR A 167 -12.31 -4.83 -6.67
C THR A 167 -11.51 -5.98 -6.05
N ALA A 168 -10.65 -5.68 -5.09
CA ALA A 168 -9.88 -6.69 -4.37
C ALA A 168 -10.77 -7.67 -3.58
N ALA A 169 -11.88 -7.21 -3.00
CA ALA A 169 -12.86 -8.08 -2.35
C ALA A 169 -13.49 -9.06 -3.34
N ILE A 170 -13.80 -8.62 -4.56
CA ILE A 170 -14.35 -9.48 -5.62
C ILE A 170 -13.31 -10.49 -6.10
N GLU A 171 -12.06 -10.05 -6.30
CA GLU A 171 -10.95 -10.92 -6.74
C GLU A 171 -10.62 -12.01 -5.72
N SER A 172 -10.68 -11.69 -4.43
CA SER A 172 -10.39 -12.63 -3.33
C SER A 172 -11.58 -13.54 -2.97
N PHE A 173 -12.79 -13.28 -3.49
CA PHE A 173 -13.97 -14.06 -3.15
C PHE A 173 -13.96 -15.44 -3.84
N SER A 174 -13.87 -16.51 -3.05
CA SER A 174 -13.63 -17.88 -3.53
C SER A 174 -14.85 -18.81 -3.49
N SER A 175 -16.04 -18.31 -3.12
CA SER A 175 -17.28 -19.11 -3.09
C SER A 175 -17.81 -19.44 -4.50
N LEU A 176 -18.70 -20.43 -4.60
CA LEU A 176 -19.46 -20.73 -5.82
C LEU A 176 -20.52 -19.66 -6.13
N GLU A 177 -20.96 -18.90 -5.11
CA GLU A 177 -21.92 -17.80 -5.23
C GLU A 177 -21.20 -16.46 -5.52
N LYS A 178 -20.32 -16.43 -6.52
CA LYS A 178 -19.55 -15.21 -6.82
C LYS A 178 -20.46 -14.08 -7.31
N PRO A 179 -20.15 -12.82 -6.94
CA PRO A 179 -20.77 -11.69 -7.59
C PRO A 179 -20.60 -11.72 -9.11
N ILE A 180 -21.64 -11.28 -9.82
CA ILE A 180 -21.58 -11.06 -11.27
C ILE A 180 -21.00 -9.67 -11.50
N VAL A 181 -20.08 -9.56 -12.45
CA VAL A 181 -19.52 -8.27 -12.89
C VAL A 181 -19.77 -8.13 -14.38
N PHE A 182 -20.62 -7.18 -14.75
CA PHE A 182 -20.89 -6.86 -16.14
C PHE A 182 -19.79 -5.99 -16.76
N PRO A 183 -19.70 -5.96 -18.10
CA PRO A 183 -18.90 -4.97 -18.81
C PRO A 183 -19.28 -3.53 -18.43
N ALA A 184 -18.31 -2.62 -18.55
CA ALA A 184 -18.46 -1.24 -18.12
C ALA A 184 -19.62 -0.51 -18.80
N GLU A 185 -19.85 -0.74 -20.09
CA GLU A 185 -20.89 -0.09 -20.88
C GLU A 185 -22.32 -0.29 -20.36
N VAL A 186 -22.56 -1.34 -19.56
CA VAL A 186 -23.88 -1.63 -19.00
C VAL A 186 -24.32 -0.54 -18.00
N PHE A 187 -23.39 -0.01 -17.21
CA PHE A 187 -23.66 1.06 -16.22
C PHE A 187 -22.91 2.37 -16.51
N SER A 188 -21.93 2.36 -17.41
CA SER A 188 -21.06 3.48 -17.75
C SER A 188 -20.76 3.49 -19.26
N PRO A 189 -21.71 3.91 -20.11
CA PRO A 189 -21.52 3.99 -21.56
C PRO A 189 -20.52 5.09 -21.97
N PHE A 190 -20.16 5.99 -21.06
CA PHE A 190 -19.09 6.96 -21.22
C PHE A 190 -18.13 6.90 -20.03
N ASP A 191 -16.85 7.12 -20.29
CA ASP A 191 -15.85 7.28 -19.25
C ASP A 191 -15.81 8.70 -18.67
N LYS A 192 -15.03 8.90 -17.59
CA LYS A 192 -14.91 10.23 -16.96
C LYS A 192 -14.21 11.28 -17.81
N PHE A 193 -13.70 10.90 -18.98
CA PHE A 193 -13.10 11.80 -19.97
C PHE A 193 -14.09 12.13 -21.10
N GLY A 194 -15.30 11.57 -21.06
CA GLY A 194 -16.35 11.76 -22.06
C GLY A 194 -16.22 10.87 -23.29
N ALA A 195 -15.30 9.89 -23.28
CA ALA A 195 -15.16 8.95 -24.38
C ALA A 195 -16.20 7.82 -24.25
N ALA A 196 -16.82 7.45 -25.38
CA ALA A 196 -17.76 6.34 -25.42
C ALA A 196 -17.05 5.01 -25.14
N VAL A 197 -17.63 4.22 -24.23
CA VAL A 197 -17.19 2.88 -23.88
C VAL A 197 -17.84 1.92 -24.86
N ARG A 198 -17.02 1.26 -25.69
CA ARG A 198 -17.51 0.30 -26.66
C ARG A 198 -17.54 -1.09 -26.03
N GLY A 199 -18.73 -1.65 -25.96
CA GLY A 199 -18.90 -3.04 -25.58
C GLY A 199 -18.45 -4.03 -26.63
N SER A 200 -18.30 -5.28 -26.21
CA SER A 200 -18.02 -6.40 -27.12
C SER A 200 -19.25 -6.87 -27.90
N SER A 201 -20.46 -6.45 -27.47
CA SER A 201 -21.74 -6.79 -28.10
C SER A 201 -22.50 -5.52 -28.46
N GLU A 202 -22.89 -5.38 -29.74
CA GLU A 202 -23.74 -4.29 -30.22
C GLU A 202 -25.17 -4.33 -29.61
N ASP A 203 -25.57 -5.47 -29.02
CA ASP A 203 -26.91 -5.71 -28.46
C ASP A 203 -26.98 -5.58 -26.92
N ALA A 204 -25.90 -5.16 -26.25
CA ALA A 204 -25.90 -5.02 -24.80
C ALA A 204 -26.86 -3.91 -24.35
N THR A 205 -27.85 -4.25 -23.53
CA THR A 205 -28.76 -3.24 -22.96
C THR A 205 -28.01 -2.38 -21.94
N ILE A 206 -27.88 -1.09 -22.24
CA ILE A 206 -27.35 -0.10 -21.32
C ILE A 206 -28.43 0.20 -20.28
N LEU A 207 -28.14 -0.10 -19.02
CA LEU A 207 -29.10 0.05 -17.92
C LEU A 207 -28.96 1.40 -17.23
N ALA A 208 -27.73 1.91 -17.10
CA ALA A 208 -27.46 3.17 -16.43
C ALA A 208 -26.29 3.93 -17.07
N HIS A 209 -26.16 5.21 -16.71
CA HIS A 209 -25.02 6.05 -17.04
C HIS A 209 -24.52 6.79 -15.80
N HIS A 210 -23.34 6.40 -15.33
CA HIS A 210 -22.61 7.14 -14.29
C HIS A 210 -21.89 8.35 -14.89
N HIS A 211 -22.23 9.56 -14.42
CA HIS A 211 -21.75 10.83 -14.98
C HIS A 211 -20.41 11.32 -14.40
N TRP A 212 -19.82 10.61 -13.44
CA TRP A 212 -18.48 10.90 -12.86
C TRP A 212 -18.31 12.34 -12.35
N MET A 213 -19.34 12.95 -11.77
CA MET A 213 -19.35 14.36 -11.40
C MET A 213 -18.34 14.70 -10.29
N GLY A 214 -17.82 13.70 -9.57
CA GLY A 214 -16.64 13.83 -8.73
C GLY A 214 -16.75 14.90 -7.65
N SER A 215 -17.95 15.15 -7.13
CA SER A 215 -18.27 16.26 -6.20
C SER A 215 -17.45 16.26 -4.90
N TRP A 216 -16.79 15.13 -4.60
CA TRP A 216 -15.92 14.91 -3.45
C TRP A 216 -14.42 15.13 -3.74
N TYR A 217 -14.00 15.21 -5.00
CA TYR A 217 -12.60 15.34 -5.41
C TYR A 217 -12.34 16.65 -6.15
N LYS A 218 -11.35 17.43 -5.66
CA LYS A 218 -10.82 18.56 -6.44
C LYS A 218 -9.68 18.04 -7.31
N ALA A 219 -9.91 17.96 -8.62
CA ALA A 219 -8.82 17.73 -9.56
C ALA A 219 -7.77 18.84 -9.42
N ALA A 220 -6.56 18.50 -9.00
CA ALA A 220 -5.44 19.44 -9.10
C ALA A 220 -5.00 19.50 -10.56
N SER A 221 -5.00 20.72 -11.12
CA SER A 221 -4.60 21.01 -12.49
C SER A 221 -3.30 20.30 -12.87
N PRO A 222 -3.17 19.80 -14.11
CA PRO A 222 -1.90 19.28 -14.58
C PRO A 222 -0.85 20.39 -14.49
N PRO A 223 0.36 20.13 -13.97
CA PRO A 223 1.45 21.09 -14.09
C PRO A 223 1.80 21.26 -15.57
N ALA A 224 2.08 22.50 -15.97
CA ALA A 224 2.66 22.77 -17.28
C ALA A 224 4.01 22.07 -17.39
N VAL A 225 4.20 21.27 -18.44
CA VAL A 225 5.47 20.63 -18.75
C VAL A 225 6.42 21.71 -19.25
N SER A 226 7.42 22.11 -18.46
CA SER A 226 8.55 22.89 -18.96
C SER A 226 9.73 21.96 -19.22
N SER A 227 9.99 21.66 -20.49
CA SER A 227 11.23 21.03 -20.92
C SER A 227 12.38 22.04 -20.79
N LEU A 228 13.19 21.89 -19.74
CA LEU A 228 14.49 22.55 -19.66
C LEU A 228 15.57 21.55 -20.06
N THR A 229 16.03 21.64 -21.30
CA THR A 229 17.30 21.05 -21.70
C THR A 229 18.41 21.92 -21.12
N SER A 230 19.21 21.36 -20.20
CA SER A 230 20.47 21.98 -19.77
C SER A 230 21.64 21.10 -20.17
N ASN A 231 22.70 21.74 -20.66
CA ASN A 231 23.92 21.10 -21.12
C ASN A 231 24.74 20.52 -19.96
N VAL A 232 25.22 19.31 -20.20
CA VAL A 232 25.70 18.31 -19.24
C VAL A 232 27.11 18.60 -18.72
N ARG A 233 27.23 18.76 -17.40
CA ARG A 233 28.26 18.06 -16.61
C ARG A 233 27.52 16.96 -15.85
N SER A 234 28.06 15.75 -15.83
CA SER A 234 27.38 14.61 -15.18
C SER A 234 27.03 14.97 -13.74
N SER A 235 25.75 14.90 -13.36
CA SER A 235 25.33 15.18 -11.99
C SER A 235 25.95 14.14 -11.02
N PRO A 236 26.14 14.43 -9.73
CA PRO A 236 26.60 13.43 -8.77
C PRO A 236 25.73 12.16 -8.73
N GLU A 237 24.45 12.29 -9.08
CA GLU A 237 23.49 11.18 -9.18
C GLU A 237 23.76 10.32 -10.42
N GLU A 238 24.01 10.95 -11.58
CA GLU A 238 24.41 10.24 -12.80
C GLU A 238 25.75 9.54 -12.63
N GLN A 239 26.72 10.18 -11.96
CA GLN A 239 28.00 9.55 -11.63
C GLN A 239 27.81 8.32 -10.72
N PHE A 240 26.90 8.40 -9.75
CA PHE A 240 26.56 7.26 -8.90
C PHE A 240 25.95 6.12 -9.72
N LEU A 241 24.96 6.39 -10.57
CA LEU A 241 24.36 5.36 -11.44
C LEU A 241 25.36 4.74 -12.42
N CYS A 242 26.26 5.55 -12.99
CA CYS A 242 27.32 5.07 -13.89
C CYS A 242 28.37 4.22 -13.19
N SER A 243 28.50 4.32 -11.86
CA SER A 243 29.41 3.48 -11.08
C SER A 243 28.87 2.07 -10.81
N ILE A 244 27.59 1.82 -11.12
CA ILE A 244 26.92 0.55 -10.87
C ILE A 244 27.14 -0.40 -12.05
N ASP A 245 27.57 -1.62 -11.75
CA ASP A 245 27.78 -2.66 -12.75
C ASP A 245 26.43 -3.23 -13.23
N LYS A 246 25.94 -2.67 -14.34
CA LYS A 246 24.68 -3.09 -14.97
C LYS A 246 24.75 -4.49 -15.56
N GLN A 247 25.93 -4.99 -15.92
CA GLN A 247 26.09 -6.35 -16.43
C GLN A 247 25.92 -7.35 -15.30
N ALA A 248 26.53 -7.09 -14.14
CA ALA A 248 26.32 -7.89 -12.94
C ALA A 248 24.86 -7.89 -12.49
N LEU A 249 24.14 -6.77 -12.64
CA LEU A 249 22.70 -6.71 -12.34
C LEU A 249 21.85 -7.55 -13.30
N ALA A 250 22.22 -7.65 -14.56
CA ALA A 250 21.49 -8.40 -15.59
C ALA A 250 21.82 -9.90 -15.59
N ALA A 251 22.85 -10.33 -14.87
CA ALA A 251 23.24 -11.72 -14.79
C ALA A 251 22.13 -12.60 -14.18
N PRO A 252 22.00 -13.86 -14.64
CA PRO A 252 21.08 -14.82 -14.03
C PRO A 252 21.32 -14.96 -12.52
N ARG A 253 20.23 -15.17 -11.76
CA ARG A 253 20.34 -15.38 -10.32
C ARG A 253 21.07 -16.70 -10.04
N ASP A 254 21.94 -16.67 -9.04
CA ASP A 254 22.55 -17.88 -8.48
C ASP A 254 21.47 -18.69 -7.73
N ASP A 255 21.42 -20.01 -7.95
CA ASP A 255 20.51 -20.94 -7.26
C ASP A 255 20.87 -21.12 -5.77
N ASN A 256 21.98 -20.53 -5.35
CA ASN A 256 22.41 -20.46 -3.97
C ASN A 256 21.32 -19.87 -3.05
N ARG A 257 21.04 -20.59 -1.97
CA ARG A 257 20.00 -20.25 -0.99
C ARG A 257 20.55 -19.51 0.24
N ASN A 258 21.84 -19.19 0.28
CA ASN A 258 22.47 -18.62 1.46
C ASN A 258 22.00 -17.18 1.69
N VAL A 259 21.68 -16.85 2.94
CA VAL A 259 21.18 -15.53 3.34
C VAL A 259 22.08 -14.93 4.41
N LEU A 260 22.46 -13.66 4.22
CA LEU A 260 23.09 -12.84 5.24
C LEU A 260 22.02 -12.02 5.98
N ILE A 261 21.78 -12.32 7.25
CA ILE A 261 21.04 -11.45 8.16
C ILE A 261 21.98 -10.33 8.64
N ALA A 262 21.68 -9.09 8.28
CA ALA A 262 22.48 -7.91 8.55
C ALA A 262 21.78 -6.97 9.55
N VAL A 263 22.36 -6.84 10.74
CA VAL A 263 21.75 -6.13 11.87
C VAL A 263 22.64 -4.98 12.35
N PRO A 264 22.34 -3.71 12.00
CA PRO A 264 22.96 -2.56 12.65
C PRO A 264 22.40 -2.40 14.07
N VAL A 265 23.27 -2.21 15.06
CA VAL A 265 22.91 -2.16 16.49
C VAL A 265 23.46 -0.88 17.13
N LEU A 266 22.61 -0.13 17.82
CA LEU A 266 23.04 0.98 18.68
C LEU A 266 22.08 1.14 19.86
N ASN A 267 22.54 0.80 21.06
CA ASN A 267 21.76 0.90 22.31
C ASN A 267 20.41 0.15 22.25
N ALA A 268 20.44 -1.11 21.81
CA ALA A 268 19.27 -1.97 21.64
C ALA A 268 19.21 -3.10 22.70
N GLY A 269 19.88 -2.94 23.85
CA GLY A 269 19.99 -3.98 24.87
C GLY A 269 18.64 -4.47 25.39
N GLY A 270 17.61 -3.62 25.36
CA GLY A 270 16.24 -3.96 25.77
C GLY A 270 15.44 -4.80 24.77
N THR A 271 15.82 -4.82 23.49
CA THR A 271 15.07 -5.50 22.41
C THR A 271 15.78 -6.73 21.86
N LEU A 272 17.12 -6.82 22.00
CA LEU A 272 17.94 -7.88 21.41
C LEU A 272 17.52 -9.30 21.81
N ASP A 273 17.04 -9.53 23.04
CA ASP A 273 16.64 -10.88 23.45
C ASP A 273 15.42 -11.37 22.66
N ALA A 274 14.47 -10.47 22.39
CA ALA A 274 13.29 -10.76 21.59
C ALA A 274 13.68 -11.00 20.12
N LEU A 275 14.58 -10.17 19.58
CA LEU A 275 15.13 -10.36 18.23
C LEU A 275 15.84 -11.71 18.10
N PHE A 276 16.73 -12.06 19.03
CA PHE A 276 17.44 -13.34 19.03
C PHE A 276 16.48 -14.52 19.07
N THR A 277 15.44 -14.43 19.91
CA THR A 277 14.42 -15.47 20.00
C THR A 277 13.68 -15.64 18.68
N SER A 278 13.39 -14.54 17.96
CA SER A 278 12.74 -14.58 16.65
C SER A 278 13.65 -15.16 15.56
N ILE A 279 14.94 -14.80 15.55
CA ILE A 279 15.94 -15.37 14.64
C ILE A 279 16.08 -16.89 14.85
N LEU A 280 16.14 -17.33 16.11
CA LEU A 280 16.26 -18.77 16.43
C LEU A 280 15.01 -19.58 16.05
N ARG A 281 13.84 -18.93 15.93
CA ARG A 281 12.56 -19.52 15.52
C ARG A 281 12.39 -19.63 14.00
N LEU A 282 13.27 -19.00 13.20
CA LEU A 282 13.18 -19.10 11.74
C LEU A 282 13.15 -20.56 11.28
N ARG A 283 12.23 -20.86 10.36
CA ARG A 283 12.10 -22.17 9.71
C ARG A 283 13.16 -22.40 8.63
N TYR A 284 13.72 -21.30 8.11
CA TYR A 284 14.77 -21.37 7.11
C TYR A 284 16.03 -22.09 7.65
N PRO A 285 16.72 -22.93 6.84
CA PRO A 285 17.82 -23.74 7.34
C PRO A 285 18.98 -22.90 7.88
N ARG A 286 19.39 -23.16 9.13
CA ARG A 286 20.41 -22.34 9.82
C ARG A 286 21.79 -22.45 9.19
N GLU A 287 22.11 -23.59 8.56
CA GLU A 287 23.33 -23.82 7.80
C GLU A 287 23.41 -22.97 6.52
N ALA A 288 22.29 -22.39 6.08
CA ALA A 288 22.24 -21.42 4.99
C ALA A 288 22.25 -19.96 5.49
N ILE A 289 22.17 -19.71 6.80
CA ILE A 289 22.08 -18.37 7.38
C ILE A 289 23.42 -17.93 7.95
N SER A 290 23.94 -16.83 7.41
CA SER A 290 25.01 -16.04 8.04
C SER A 290 24.40 -14.85 8.77
N ILE A 291 24.96 -14.46 9.92
CA ILE A 291 24.50 -13.30 10.70
C ILE A 291 25.67 -12.34 10.90
N ALA A 292 25.42 -11.06 10.68
CA ALA A 292 26.38 -10.00 10.92
C ALA A 292 25.75 -8.88 11.74
N PHE A 293 26.32 -8.66 12.92
CA PHE A 293 25.98 -7.56 13.80
C PHE A 293 27.03 -6.45 13.68
N LEU A 294 26.57 -5.21 13.56
CA LEU A 294 27.43 -4.02 13.64
C LEU A 294 27.04 -3.20 14.87
N ASP A 295 27.80 -3.33 15.95
CA ASP A 295 27.64 -2.50 17.14
C ASP A 295 28.22 -1.10 16.89
N GLY A 296 27.39 -0.09 17.15
CA GLY A 296 27.71 1.30 16.92
C GLY A 296 28.55 1.99 18.00
N ARG A 297 29.19 1.20 18.87
CA ARG A 297 29.66 1.56 20.21
C ARG A 297 28.51 1.84 21.15
N SER A 298 27.67 0.83 21.37
CA SER A 298 26.60 0.93 22.36
C SER A 298 27.16 1.16 23.75
N SER A 299 26.48 1.99 24.53
CA SER A 299 26.80 2.27 25.95
C SER A 299 26.01 1.38 26.91
N ASP A 300 25.09 0.57 26.40
CA ASP A 300 24.25 -0.35 27.17
C ASP A 300 24.72 -1.82 27.04
N ALA A 301 23.86 -2.75 27.42
CA ALA A 301 24.14 -4.19 27.36
C ALA A 301 24.18 -4.80 25.94
N SER A 302 24.07 -4.01 24.87
CA SER A 302 24.01 -4.53 23.49
C SER A 302 25.24 -5.36 23.12
N LEU A 303 26.44 -4.80 23.22
CA LEU A 303 27.66 -5.49 22.80
C LEU A 303 27.91 -6.81 23.57
N PRO A 304 27.79 -6.85 24.92
CA PRO A 304 27.86 -8.10 25.66
C PRO A 304 26.85 -9.16 25.17
N LYS A 305 25.60 -8.76 24.91
CA LYS A 305 24.55 -9.66 24.40
C LYS A 305 24.89 -10.23 23.02
N LEU A 306 25.42 -9.42 22.10
CA LEU A 306 25.85 -9.87 20.77
C LEU A 306 27.00 -10.89 20.86
N GLN A 307 27.97 -10.64 21.74
CA GLN A 307 29.10 -11.55 21.95
C GLN A 307 28.65 -12.89 22.55
N ASP A 308 27.75 -12.85 23.52
CA ASP A 308 27.17 -14.04 24.14
C ASP A 308 26.31 -14.85 23.16
N PHE A 309 25.47 -14.20 22.35
CA PHE A 309 24.71 -14.86 21.29
C PHE A 309 25.63 -15.58 20.29
N LYS A 310 26.70 -14.92 19.83
CA LYS A 310 27.72 -15.53 18.96
C LYS A 310 28.37 -16.74 19.64
N LYS A 311 28.70 -16.63 20.94
CA LYS A 311 29.35 -17.72 21.68
C LYS A 311 28.43 -18.94 21.81
N ARG A 312 27.14 -18.74 22.06
CA ARG A 312 26.16 -19.83 22.25
C ARG A 312 25.74 -20.49 20.94
N HIS A 313 25.52 -19.69 19.89
CA HIS A 313 24.89 -20.16 18.65
C HIS A 313 25.82 -20.16 17.44
N GLY A 314 27.12 -19.86 17.62
CA GLY A 314 28.07 -19.78 16.51
C GLY A 314 28.22 -21.07 15.69
N ALA A 315 27.96 -22.23 16.30
CA ALA A 315 27.98 -23.54 15.63
C ALA A 315 26.64 -23.92 14.97
N ASP A 316 25.54 -23.25 15.34
CA ASP A 316 24.20 -23.55 14.82
C ASP A 316 23.97 -22.90 13.45
N PHE A 317 24.68 -21.81 13.16
CA PHE A 317 24.54 -21.00 11.96
C PHE A 317 25.75 -21.14 11.05
N ARG A 318 25.58 -20.86 9.75
CA ARG A 318 26.68 -20.85 8.77
C ARG A 318 27.85 -19.97 9.22
N ARG A 319 27.54 -18.77 9.74
CA ARG A 319 28.52 -17.81 10.26
C ARG A 319 27.84 -16.81 11.18
N ILE A 320 28.47 -16.46 12.30
CA ILE A 320 28.09 -15.28 13.09
C ILE A 320 29.30 -14.35 13.25
N SER A 321 29.12 -13.09 12.85
CA SER A 321 30.13 -12.03 12.98
C SER A 321 29.59 -10.88 13.79
N VAL A 322 30.43 -10.33 14.68
CA VAL A 322 30.15 -9.14 15.48
C VAL A 322 31.28 -8.17 15.20
N MET A 323 30.94 -6.99 14.70
CA MET A 323 31.86 -5.92 14.38
C MET A 323 31.53 -4.70 15.23
N CYS A 324 32.53 -3.89 15.56
CA CYS A 324 32.33 -2.66 16.32
C CYS A 324 32.87 -1.47 15.53
N ARG A 325 32.06 -0.41 15.36
CA ARG A 325 32.49 0.84 14.72
C ARG A 325 31.81 2.03 15.37
N LYS A 326 32.59 3.09 15.64
CA LYS A 326 32.03 4.35 16.13
C LYS A 326 31.11 4.94 15.07
N HIS A 327 29.84 5.11 15.39
CA HIS A 327 28.93 5.94 14.59
C HIS A 327 29.08 7.40 15.04
N ALA A 328 28.88 8.34 14.12
CA ALA A 328 28.82 9.75 14.49
C ALA A 328 27.66 9.93 15.47
N SER A 329 27.92 10.52 16.65
CA SER A 329 26.89 10.82 17.64
C SER A 329 25.87 11.77 17.04
N VAL A 330 24.60 11.50 17.35
CA VAL A 330 23.47 12.39 17.06
C VAL A 330 23.21 13.16 18.36
N GLU A 331 23.18 14.49 18.25
CA GLU A 331 22.98 15.46 19.35
C GLU A 331 21.63 15.28 20.08
N ASP A 332 21.43 15.98 21.20
CA ASP A 332 20.25 15.96 22.10
C ASP A 332 18.90 16.37 21.46
N THR A 333 18.77 16.32 20.14
CA THR A 333 17.53 16.61 19.41
C THR A 333 16.69 15.34 19.25
N PRO A 334 15.35 15.40 19.41
CA PRO A 334 14.48 14.24 19.20
C PRO A 334 14.73 13.57 17.85
N ARG A 335 14.83 12.23 17.85
CA ARG A 335 15.20 11.44 16.67
C ARG A 335 14.32 11.74 15.44
N TRP A 336 13.04 12.05 15.63
CA TRP A 336 12.07 12.36 14.57
C TRP A 336 12.17 13.78 14.00
N SER A 337 13.00 14.66 14.57
CA SER A 337 13.09 16.06 14.13
C SER A 337 13.56 16.18 12.67
N PRO A 338 12.84 16.92 11.80
CA PRO A 338 13.22 17.12 10.40
C PRO A 338 14.62 17.69 10.21
N ALA A 339 15.09 18.53 11.14
CA ALA A 339 16.36 19.25 11.05
C ALA A 339 17.59 18.33 11.14
N ILE A 340 17.46 17.14 11.72
CA ILE A 340 18.57 16.20 11.89
C ILE A 340 18.49 14.96 10.98
N GLN A 341 17.39 14.80 10.22
CA GLN A 341 17.13 13.58 9.45
C GLN A 341 18.25 13.26 8.47
N ARG A 342 18.77 14.27 7.75
CA ARG A 342 19.87 14.06 6.78
C ARG A 342 21.12 13.52 7.45
N ARG A 343 21.60 14.17 8.52
CA ARG A 343 22.79 13.73 9.25
C ARG A 343 22.61 12.34 9.86
N ARG A 344 21.46 12.08 10.48
CA ARG A 344 21.12 10.79 11.10
C ARG A 344 21.09 9.67 10.06
N ARG A 345 20.31 9.83 9.00
CA ARG A 345 20.17 8.82 7.94
C ARG A 345 21.46 8.62 7.15
N ALA A 346 22.27 9.65 6.96
CA ALA A 346 23.61 9.50 6.40
C ALA A 346 24.53 8.65 7.29
N ALA A 347 24.42 8.75 8.62
CA ALA A 347 25.18 7.91 9.54
C ALA A 347 24.72 6.45 9.49
N ILE A 348 23.41 6.20 9.42
CA ILE A 348 22.81 4.86 9.25
C ILE A 348 23.23 4.26 7.90
N ALA A 349 23.17 5.02 6.81
CA ALA A 349 23.64 4.57 5.49
C ALA A 349 25.11 4.12 5.53
N ARG A 350 25.98 4.90 6.19
CA ARG A 350 27.40 4.52 6.37
C ARG A 350 27.58 3.25 7.21
N ALA A 351 26.70 3.01 8.19
CA ALA A 351 26.63 1.80 9.00
C ALA A 351 26.33 0.59 8.12
N ARG A 352 25.18 0.63 7.43
CA ARG A 352 24.72 -0.44 6.53
C ARG A 352 25.78 -0.74 5.48
N ASN A 353 26.30 0.28 4.81
CA ASN A 353 27.33 0.11 3.79
C ASN A 353 28.64 -0.48 4.33
N PHE A 354 28.99 -0.21 5.60
CA PHE A 354 30.14 -0.86 6.22
C PHE A 354 29.87 -2.32 6.51
N LEU A 355 28.67 -2.63 7.01
CA LEU A 355 28.25 -3.99 7.32
C LEU A 355 28.31 -4.87 6.07
N ILE A 356 27.68 -4.49 4.95
CA ILE A 356 27.76 -5.28 3.72
C ILE A 356 29.18 -5.44 3.18
N ARG A 357 29.98 -4.37 3.15
CA ARG A 357 31.35 -4.44 2.61
C ARG A 357 32.26 -5.42 3.37
N ASN A 358 32.00 -5.67 4.64
CA ASN A 358 32.84 -6.53 5.47
C ASN A 358 32.22 -7.90 5.76
N ALA A 359 30.89 -8.02 5.67
CA ALA A 359 30.18 -9.23 6.04
C ALA A 359 29.60 -10.00 4.85
N LEU A 360 29.26 -9.36 3.74
CA LEU A 360 28.73 -10.04 2.55
C LEU A 360 29.86 -10.80 1.86
N LYS A 361 29.67 -12.10 1.67
CA LYS A 361 30.58 -12.99 0.95
C LYS A 361 29.86 -13.61 -0.23
N ASP A 362 29.53 -14.88 -0.13
CA ASP A 362 28.88 -15.71 -1.13
C ASP A 362 27.38 -15.87 -0.87
N GLU A 363 26.77 -15.12 0.04
CA GLU A 363 25.33 -15.21 0.28
C GLU A 363 24.53 -14.64 -0.91
N ALA A 364 23.49 -15.34 -1.38
CA ALA A 364 22.66 -14.88 -2.49
C ALA A 364 21.70 -13.75 -2.10
N TRP A 365 21.37 -13.65 -0.81
CA TRP A 365 20.45 -12.65 -0.29
C TRP A 365 21.01 -11.95 0.94
N VAL A 366 20.61 -10.70 1.13
CA VAL A 366 20.81 -9.93 2.36
C VAL A 366 19.45 -9.62 2.95
N LEU A 367 19.17 -10.12 4.15
CA LEU A 367 18.03 -9.72 4.96
C LEU A 367 18.48 -8.67 5.98
N TRP A 368 18.14 -7.42 5.73
CA TRP A 368 18.31 -6.34 6.71
C TRP A 368 17.26 -6.49 7.80
N ILE A 369 17.67 -6.35 9.07
CA ILE A 369 16.76 -6.29 10.22
C ILE A 369 17.28 -5.24 11.19
N ASP A 370 16.43 -4.29 11.59
CA ASP A 370 16.78 -3.34 12.65
C ASP A 370 16.74 -4.01 14.04
N ALA A 371 17.62 -3.56 14.94
CA ALA A 371 17.76 -4.15 16.27
C ALA A 371 16.52 -3.98 17.19
N ASP A 372 15.57 -3.14 16.79
CA ASP A 372 14.36 -2.83 17.53
C ASP A 372 13.16 -3.70 17.10
N ILE A 373 13.36 -4.67 16.20
CA ILE A 373 12.38 -5.71 15.88
C ILE A 373 12.30 -6.74 17.01
N ILE A 374 11.08 -7.02 17.47
CA ILE A 374 10.84 -7.87 18.65
C ILE A 374 10.07 -9.15 18.31
N ASP A 375 9.37 -9.22 17.19
CA ASP A 375 8.70 -10.45 16.73
C ASP A 375 8.47 -10.44 15.21
N PHE A 376 8.45 -11.63 14.60
CA PHE A 376 8.06 -11.83 13.20
C PHE A 376 7.70 -13.30 12.94
N PRO A 377 6.90 -13.60 11.91
CA PRO A 377 6.55 -14.98 11.56
C PRO A 377 7.79 -15.85 11.30
N ALA A 378 7.76 -17.09 11.77
CA ALA A 378 8.88 -18.02 11.63
C ALA A 378 9.22 -18.34 10.15
N ASN A 379 8.28 -18.13 9.24
CA ASN A 379 8.40 -18.32 7.79
C ASN A 379 8.59 -17.00 7.02
N VAL A 380 8.96 -15.89 7.69
CA VAL A 380 9.09 -14.56 7.07
C VAL A 380 10.04 -14.56 5.88
N LEU A 381 11.15 -15.31 5.95
CA LEU A 381 12.15 -15.34 4.89
C LEU A 381 11.61 -16.11 3.67
N GLU A 382 10.89 -17.20 3.88
CA GLU A 382 10.22 -17.96 2.83
C GLU A 382 9.17 -17.12 2.11
N GLU A 383 8.36 -16.33 2.84
CA GLU A 383 7.37 -15.43 2.23
C GLU A 383 8.04 -14.30 1.42
N LEU A 384 9.10 -13.69 1.96
CA LEU A 384 9.85 -12.66 1.24
C LEU A 384 10.51 -13.20 -0.03
N LEU A 385 11.04 -14.43 0.00
CA LEU A 385 11.61 -15.10 -1.18
C LEU A 385 10.51 -15.51 -2.18
N ALA A 386 9.34 -15.93 -1.69
CA ALA A 386 8.19 -16.32 -2.52
C ALA A 386 7.59 -15.16 -3.31
N ALA A 387 7.85 -13.91 -2.90
CA ALA A 387 7.48 -12.71 -3.66
C ALA A 387 8.24 -12.61 -5.01
N LYS A 388 9.34 -13.37 -5.19
CA LYS A 388 10.17 -13.45 -6.42
C LYS A 388 10.80 -12.13 -6.90
N ALA A 389 10.52 -11.02 -6.24
CA ALA A 389 11.17 -9.73 -6.46
C ALA A 389 12.65 -9.75 -6.07
N ARG A 390 13.44 -8.81 -6.62
CA ARG A 390 14.84 -8.65 -6.19
C ARG A 390 14.95 -7.90 -4.85
N ILE A 391 13.92 -7.14 -4.50
CA ILE A 391 13.81 -6.42 -3.25
C ILE A 391 12.41 -6.69 -2.70
N ALA A 392 12.31 -7.17 -1.46
CA ALA A 392 11.05 -7.44 -0.79
C ALA A 392 10.99 -6.79 0.60
N HIS A 393 9.88 -6.10 0.90
CA HIS A 393 9.70 -5.31 2.12
C HIS A 393 8.39 -5.70 2.84
N PRO A 394 8.45 -6.25 4.07
CA PRO A 394 7.27 -6.59 4.86
C PRO A 394 6.72 -5.35 5.61
N ASN A 395 5.49 -5.45 6.11
CA ASN A 395 4.84 -4.38 6.84
C ASN A 395 5.26 -4.35 8.32
N ALA A 396 6.17 -3.44 8.68
CA ALA A 396 6.53 -3.24 10.08
C ALA A 396 5.42 -2.47 10.83
N VAL A 397 4.92 -3.03 11.93
CA VAL A 397 3.85 -2.45 12.76
C VAL A 397 4.25 -2.42 14.24
N ARG A 398 3.58 -1.60 15.04
CA ARG A 398 3.75 -1.60 16.52
C ARG A 398 2.79 -2.55 17.24
N ALA A 399 1.71 -2.90 16.57
CA ALA A 399 0.70 -3.86 17.01
C ALA A 399 0.18 -4.55 15.76
N TRP A 400 -0.03 -5.87 15.83
CA TRP A 400 -0.59 -6.66 14.73
C TRP A 400 -1.91 -6.03 14.23
N GLY A 401 -2.04 -5.85 12.92
CA GLY A 401 -3.16 -5.16 12.27
C GLY A 401 -3.20 -3.64 12.46
N GLY A 402 -2.22 -3.04 13.16
CA GLY A 402 -2.10 -1.60 13.39
C GLY A 402 -1.55 -0.83 12.18
N PRO A 403 -1.42 0.50 12.22
CA PRO A 403 -0.82 1.26 11.12
C PRO A 403 0.65 0.86 10.90
N SER A 404 1.14 1.03 9.68
CA SER A 404 2.57 0.89 9.37
C SER A 404 3.39 1.82 10.26
N MET A 405 4.40 1.27 10.90
CA MET A 405 5.41 1.97 11.68
C MET A 405 6.53 2.45 10.77
N ASP A 406 6.99 1.60 9.84
CA ASP A 406 8.02 1.95 8.86
C ASP A 406 7.39 2.72 7.70
N LEU A 407 7.40 4.04 7.83
CA LEU A 407 6.87 4.98 6.84
C LEU A 407 7.86 5.27 5.70
N ASN A 408 8.96 4.52 5.59
CA ASN A 408 9.89 4.64 4.46
C ASN A 408 9.52 3.69 3.31
N GLY A 409 8.65 2.70 3.56
CA GLY A 409 8.05 1.85 2.54
C GLY A 409 6.72 2.43 2.06
N TRP A 410 6.65 2.93 0.82
CA TRP A 410 5.42 3.54 0.30
C TRP A 410 5.20 3.33 -1.20
N VAL A 411 3.94 3.51 -1.60
CA VAL A 411 3.50 3.72 -2.98
C VAL A 411 3.12 5.19 -3.14
N THR A 412 3.61 5.84 -4.19
CA THR A 412 3.28 7.23 -4.51
C THR A 412 1.90 7.30 -5.14
N GLU A 413 1.02 8.08 -4.53
CA GLU A 413 -0.36 8.26 -4.99
C GLU A 413 -0.42 9.12 -6.26
N ARG A 414 0.30 10.24 -6.27
CA ARG A 414 0.46 11.11 -7.44
C ARG A 414 1.88 11.67 -7.47
N GLN A 415 2.51 11.63 -8.64
CA GLN A 415 3.77 12.34 -8.84
C GLN A 415 3.55 13.86 -8.76
N LEU A 416 4.38 14.50 -7.95
CA LEU A 416 4.40 15.95 -7.79
C LEU A 416 5.55 16.55 -8.60
N GLY A 417 5.31 17.69 -9.24
CA GLY A 417 6.38 18.52 -9.80
C GLY A 417 7.19 19.20 -8.68
N GLU A 418 8.40 19.65 -9.01
CA GLU A 418 9.35 20.26 -8.05
C GLU A 418 8.74 21.40 -7.24
N ALA A 419 7.93 22.26 -7.88
CA ALA A 419 7.27 23.38 -7.21
C ALA A 419 6.37 22.93 -6.05
N ALA A 420 5.61 21.84 -6.25
CA ALA A 420 4.75 21.28 -5.20
C ALA A 420 5.57 20.57 -4.10
N MET A 421 6.67 19.91 -4.47
CA MET A 421 7.59 19.28 -3.52
C MET A 421 8.30 20.30 -2.62
N SER A 422 8.64 21.48 -3.16
CA SER A 422 9.42 22.52 -2.47
C SER A 422 8.88 22.89 -1.10
N ARG A 423 7.54 22.85 -0.91
CA ARG A 423 6.86 23.11 0.38
C ARG A 423 7.35 22.21 1.51
N TRP A 424 7.75 21.00 1.18
CA TRP A 424 8.13 19.95 2.13
C TRP A 424 9.62 19.61 2.07
N MET A 425 10.42 20.42 1.36
CA MET A 425 11.87 20.28 1.33
C MET A 425 12.48 20.78 2.64
N ARG A 426 13.32 19.96 3.27
CA ARG A 426 14.03 20.25 4.53
C ARG A 426 15.43 19.67 4.45
N ASP A 427 16.45 20.53 4.54
CA ASP A 427 17.87 20.16 4.41
C ASP A 427 18.16 19.27 3.18
N GLY A 428 17.62 19.66 2.02
CA GLY A 428 17.80 18.92 0.77
C GLY A 428 17.07 17.57 0.69
N LEU A 429 16.23 17.25 1.68
CA LEU A 429 15.37 16.05 1.69
C LEU A 429 13.89 16.41 1.53
N TYR A 430 13.16 15.60 0.77
CA TYR A 430 11.71 15.69 0.66
C TYR A 430 11.04 14.98 1.84
N GLN A 431 10.42 15.76 2.74
CA GLN A 431 9.85 15.29 4.00
C GLN A 431 8.37 15.72 4.14
N PRO A 432 7.44 15.14 3.35
CA PRO A 432 6.02 15.48 3.43
C PRO A 432 5.37 14.98 4.74
N PRO A 433 4.20 15.53 5.13
CA PRO A 433 3.39 14.97 6.20
C PRO A 433 3.00 13.52 5.92
N VAL A 434 2.80 12.74 6.98
CA VAL A 434 2.34 11.35 6.88
C VAL A 434 1.00 11.30 6.13
N GLY A 435 0.90 10.39 5.15
CA GLY A 435 -0.31 10.20 4.33
C GLY A 435 -0.48 11.21 3.20
N TYR A 436 0.41 12.19 3.06
CA TYR A 436 0.39 13.12 1.92
C TYR A 436 1.11 12.52 0.72
N GLN A 437 0.35 12.12 -0.31
CA GLN A 437 0.84 11.54 -1.57
C GLN A 437 1.62 10.22 -1.43
N ARG A 438 1.58 9.61 -0.24
CA ARG A 438 2.22 8.34 0.09
C ARG A 438 1.20 7.44 0.74
N LEU A 439 0.97 6.28 0.14
CA LEU A 439 0.27 5.17 0.75
C LEU A 439 1.28 4.21 1.37
N TYR A 440 1.00 3.77 2.59
CA TYR A 440 1.83 2.81 3.29
C TYR A 440 1.25 1.40 3.19
N LEU A 441 2.03 0.39 3.56
CA LEU A 441 1.62 -1.01 3.45
C LEU A 441 0.31 -1.31 4.20
N SER A 442 0.06 -0.68 5.36
CA SER A 442 -1.22 -0.84 6.09
C SER A 442 -2.45 -0.36 5.30
N ASP A 443 -2.26 0.56 4.36
CA ASP A 443 -3.32 1.13 3.53
C ASP A 443 -3.67 0.21 2.35
N LEU A 444 -2.77 -0.73 2.03
CA LEU A 444 -2.81 -1.59 0.86
C LEU A 444 -3.06 -3.08 1.21
N ARG A 445 -3.56 -3.38 2.42
CA ARG A 445 -3.83 -4.77 2.88
C ARG A 445 -4.85 -5.54 2.05
N TYR A 446 -5.55 -4.86 1.14
CA TYR A 446 -6.39 -5.49 0.14
C TYR A 446 -5.58 -6.18 -0.98
N ARG A 447 -4.25 -5.97 -1.03
CA ARG A 447 -3.30 -6.70 -1.87
C ARG A 447 -2.40 -7.59 -1.04
N ASP A 448 -2.03 -8.74 -1.60
CA ASP A 448 -0.95 -9.57 -1.04
C ASP A 448 0.42 -9.02 -1.38
N ASN A 449 0.56 -8.44 -2.59
CA ASN A 449 1.81 -7.91 -3.13
C ASN A 449 1.53 -6.55 -3.80
N VAL A 450 2.43 -5.57 -3.61
CA VAL A 450 2.37 -4.26 -4.28
C VAL A 450 3.73 -3.80 -4.76
N SER A 451 3.82 -3.17 -5.92
CA SER A 451 5.05 -2.50 -6.35
C SER A 451 5.29 -1.27 -5.50
N LEU A 452 6.49 -1.14 -4.93
CA LEU A 452 6.86 -0.02 -4.08
C LEU A 452 7.69 1.02 -4.83
N ASP A 453 7.50 2.29 -4.50
CA ASP A 453 8.34 3.41 -4.96
C ASP A 453 9.52 3.65 -4.01
N SER A 454 9.36 3.25 -2.75
CA SER A 454 10.38 3.35 -1.73
C SER A 454 10.26 2.20 -0.74
N VAL A 455 11.38 1.88 -0.09
CA VAL A 455 11.47 0.87 0.96
C VAL A 455 12.12 1.44 2.21
N GLY A 456 11.85 0.84 3.36
CA GLY A 456 12.57 1.11 4.59
C GLY A 456 13.60 0.06 4.94
N GLY A 457 14.31 0.30 6.04
CA GLY A 457 15.39 -0.55 6.53
C GLY A 457 15.04 -1.40 7.75
N THR A 458 13.81 -1.30 8.25
CA THR A 458 13.34 -2.00 9.45
C THR A 458 13.38 -3.51 9.27
N MET A 459 12.88 -4.00 8.14
CA MET A 459 13.27 -5.27 7.55
C MET A 459 13.24 -5.15 6.04
N LEU A 460 14.25 -5.68 5.34
CA LEU A 460 14.32 -5.60 3.88
C LEU A 460 15.13 -6.77 3.33
N LEU A 461 14.52 -7.59 2.48
CA LEU A 461 15.22 -8.61 1.73
C LEU A 461 15.73 -8.00 0.42
N VAL A 462 17.02 -8.17 0.13
CA VAL A 462 17.67 -7.65 -1.07
C VAL A 462 18.49 -8.77 -1.72
N ASP A 463 18.31 -8.97 -3.01
CA ASP A 463 19.20 -9.79 -3.84
C ASP A 463 20.63 -9.26 -3.71
N ALA A 464 21.54 -10.08 -3.20
CA ALA A 464 22.90 -9.66 -2.90
C ALA A 464 23.68 -9.22 -4.14
N ALA A 465 23.28 -9.66 -5.34
CA ALA A 465 23.86 -9.19 -6.60
C ALA A 465 23.69 -7.67 -6.78
N ILE A 466 22.63 -7.08 -6.22
CA ILE A 466 22.40 -5.62 -6.23
C ILE A 466 23.53 -4.90 -5.49
N HIS A 467 23.86 -5.37 -4.28
CA HIS A 467 24.95 -4.79 -3.50
C HIS A 467 26.32 -5.06 -4.13
N ARG A 468 26.54 -6.26 -4.71
CA ARG A 468 27.79 -6.59 -5.42
C ARG A 468 28.01 -5.73 -6.66
N ALA A 469 26.94 -5.37 -7.35
CA ALA A 469 26.99 -4.45 -8.49
C ALA A 469 27.31 -3.00 -8.09
N GLY A 470 27.37 -2.69 -6.80
CA GLY A 470 27.73 -1.36 -6.29
C GLY A 470 26.54 -0.51 -5.84
N LEU A 471 25.30 -0.99 -5.98
CA LEU A 471 24.15 -0.29 -5.44
C LEU A 471 24.11 -0.45 -3.91
N VAL A 472 24.41 0.63 -3.20
CA VAL A 472 24.48 0.72 -1.73
C VAL A 472 23.49 1.76 -1.21
N PHE A 473 23.35 1.91 0.11
CA PHE A 473 22.52 2.97 0.70
C PHE A 473 23.21 4.33 0.58
N PRO A 474 22.69 5.29 -0.21
CA PRO A 474 23.37 6.57 -0.38
C PRO A 474 23.41 7.38 0.92
N ALA A 475 24.61 7.75 1.36
CA ALA A 475 24.82 8.62 2.52
C ALA A 475 24.74 10.12 2.17
N ARG A 476 24.46 10.42 0.90
CA ARG A 476 24.16 11.75 0.36
C ARG A 476 22.79 11.69 -0.31
N PRO A 477 22.08 12.83 -0.42
CA PRO A 477 20.80 12.85 -1.12
C PRO A 477 20.91 12.35 -2.56
N TYR A 478 19.89 11.60 -2.99
CA TYR A 478 19.63 11.18 -4.36
C TYR A 478 18.16 11.42 -4.63
N ARG A 479 17.82 12.28 -5.61
CA ARG A 479 16.44 12.74 -5.88
C ARG A 479 15.70 13.23 -4.63
N HIS A 480 16.41 14.01 -3.81
CA HIS A 480 15.90 14.52 -2.52
C HIS A 480 15.54 13.44 -1.49
N LEU A 481 15.98 12.20 -1.68
CA LEU A 481 15.82 11.09 -0.75
C LEU A 481 17.19 10.68 -0.20
N ILE A 482 17.24 9.89 0.86
CA ILE A 482 18.52 9.44 1.45
C ILE A 482 18.41 8.02 2.01
N GLU A 483 19.54 7.33 2.14
CA GLU A 483 19.62 6.00 2.76
C GLU A 483 18.75 4.96 2.03
N THR A 484 17.74 4.36 2.66
CA THR A 484 16.86 3.33 2.07
C THR A 484 15.96 3.88 0.97
N GLU A 485 15.46 5.09 1.14
CA GLU A 485 14.63 5.75 0.13
C GLU A 485 15.46 6.13 -1.12
N ALA A 486 16.70 6.61 -0.91
CA ALA A 486 17.60 6.88 -2.02
C ALA A 486 18.07 5.60 -2.72
N PHE A 487 18.28 4.52 -1.96
CA PHE A 487 18.54 3.20 -2.51
C PHE A 487 17.37 2.74 -3.39
N ALA A 488 16.13 2.89 -2.94
CA ALA A 488 14.95 2.54 -3.72
C ALA A 488 14.80 3.37 -4.99
N ALA A 489 15.00 4.69 -4.91
CA ALA A 489 14.95 5.56 -6.08
C ALA A 489 16.02 5.20 -7.13
N ALA A 490 17.24 4.89 -6.69
CA ALA A 490 18.29 4.43 -7.59
C ALA A 490 17.99 3.02 -8.15
N ALA A 491 17.39 2.12 -7.36
CA ALA A 491 16.94 0.82 -7.82
C ALA A 491 15.87 0.94 -8.92
N HIS A 492 14.88 1.82 -8.72
CA HIS A 492 13.87 2.13 -9.73
C HIS A 492 14.49 2.67 -11.04
N ASP A 493 15.47 3.58 -10.95
CA ASP A 493 16.19 4.10 -12.14
C ASP A 493 17.01 3.04 -12.88
N LEU A 494 17.31 1.92 -12.22
CA LEU A 494 17.97 0.75 -12.81
C LEU A 494 16.97 -0.31 -13.29
N GLY A 495 15.66 -0.05 -13.21
CA GLY A 495 14.61 -0.99 -13.58
C GLY A 495 14.49 -2.18 -12.63
N ILE A 496 14.93 -2.03 -11.38
CA ILE A 496 14.85 -3.08 -10.36
C ILE A 496 13.48 -2.99 -9.68
N GLU A 497 12.70 -4.06 -9.83
CA GLU A 497 11.41 -4.20 -9.16
C GLU A 497 11.56 -4.39 -7.64
N MET A 498 10.70 -3.69 -6.90
CA MET A 498 10.60 -3.74 -5.44
C MET A 498 9.17 -4.10 -5.06
N ILE A 499 8.98 -5.17 -4.30
CA ILE A 499 7.66 -5.63 -3.87
C ILE A 499 7.49 -5.43 -2.36
N GLY A 500 6.38 -4.82 -1.98
CA GLY A 500 5.87 -4.76 -0.63
C GLY A 500 4.89 -5.89 -0.36
N LEU A 501 4.90 -6.42 0.86
CA LEU A 501 3.94 -7.43 1.32
C LEU A 501 3.07 -6.84 2.44
N PRO A 502 1.93 -6.19 2.12
CA PRO A 502 1.06 -5.53 3.09
C PRO A 502 0.61 -6.40 4.27
N ASN A 503 0.45 -7.70 3.99
CA ASN A 503 -0.12 -8.69 4.90
C ASN A 503 0.95 -9.52 5.65
N LEU A 504 2.22 -9.44 5.26
CA LEU A 504 3.33 -10.01 6.01
C LEU A 504 3.79 -8.97 7.03
N GLU A 505 3.25 -9.06 8.24
CA GLU A 505 3.57 -8.11 9.30
C GLU A 505 4.79 -8.54 10.13
N ILE A 506 5.53 -7.57 10.65
CA ILE A 506 6.59 -7.75 11.66
C ILE A 506 6.41 -6.74 12.79
N LEU A 507 6.81 -7.10 14.00
CA LEU A 507 6.57 -6.28 15.19
C LEU A 507 7.83 -5.49 15.58
N HIS A 508 7.69 -4.17 15.61
CA HIS A 508 8.71 -3.25 16.11
C HIS A 508 8.40 -2.85 17.56
N ALA A 509 9.45 -2.68 18.37
CA ALA A 509 9.32 -2.23 19.75
C ALA A 509 8.58 -0.87 19.86
N PRO A 510 7.77 -0.66 20.90
CA PRO A 510 7.26 0.67 21.21
C PRO A 510 8.42 1.67 21.44
N THR A 511 8.29 2.88 20.92
CA THR A 511 9.28 3.97 21.12
C THR A 511 9.16 4.63 22.47
#